data_AF-A0A699X1H1-F1
#
_entry.id   AF-A0A699X1H1-F1
#
_cell.length_a   1.000
_cell.length_b   1.000
_cell.length_c   1.000
_cell.angle_alpha   90.00
_cell.angle_beta   90.00
_cell.angle_gamma   90.00
#
_symmetry.space_group_name_H-M   'P 1'
#
loop_
_entity.id
_entity.type
_entity.pdbx_description
1 polymer ?
#
loop_
_entity_poly.entity_id
_entity_poly.type
_entity_poly.pdbx_seq_one_letter_code
_entity_poly.pdbx_strand_id
1 'polypeptide(L)'
;VPAPKRGDVVRQIGNELRHHKEALGKLVSYEMGKILQEGLGEVQEMIDICDFAVGLSRQLHGFTMHSERPAHRMYEQYHPLGVVGIISAFNFPVAVWSWNAMLAS
;
A
#
# COMPACT_ATOMS: atom_id res chain seq x y z
N VAL A 1 12.11 -11.35 1.36
CA VAL A 1 11.42 -11.41 0.05
C VAL A 1 11.71 -10.13 -0.74
N PRO A 2 12.12 -10.21 -2.02
CA PRO A 2 12.40 -9.02 -2.85
C PRO A 2 11.17 -8.11 -3.01
N ALA A 3 11.39 -6.79 -3.09
CA ALA A 3 10.30 -5.81 -3.15
C ALA A 3 9.28 -6.07 -4.30
N PRO A 4 9.69 -6.42 -5.53
CA PRO A 4 8.73 -6.72 -6.59
C PRO A 4 7.83 -7.93 -6.31
N LYS A 5 8.30 -8.93 -5.54
CA LYS A 5 7.48 -10.08 -5.14
C LYS A 5 6.46 -9.70 -4.07
N ARG A 6 6.81 -8.75 -3.18
CA ARG A 6 5.84 -8.22 -2.20
C ARG A 6 4.79 -7.36 -2.89
N GLY A 7 5.20 -6.53 -3.86
CA GLY A 7 4.29 -5.81 -4.73
C GLY A 7 3.31 -6.74 -5.47
N ASP A 8 3.73 -7.94 -5.88
CA ASP A 8 2.80 -8.89 -6.51
C ASP A 8 1.67 -9.35 -5.58
N VAL A 9 1.94 -9.49 -4.27
CA VAL A 9 0.91 -9.79 -3.27
C VAL A 9 -0.08 -8.62 -3.17
N VAL A 10 0.41 -7.38 -3.15
CA VAL A 10 -0.44 -6.18 -3.13
C VAL A 10 -1.29 -6.09 -4.41
N ARG A 11 -0.74 -6.46 -5.56
CA ARG A 11 -1.50 -6.55 -6.82
C ARG A 11 -2.64 -7.56 -6.73
N GLN A 12 -2.41 -8.72 -6.13
CA GLN A 12 -3.45 -9.74 -5.92
C GLN A 12 -4.55 -9.21 -4.99
N ILE A 13 -4.19 -8.52 -3.90
CA ILE A 13 -5.17 -7.84 -3.03
C ILE A 13 -6.00 -6.83 -3.82
N GLY A 14 -5.36 -5.95 -4.60
CA GLY A 14 -6.05 -4.98 -5.45
C GLY A 14 -7.01 -5.63 -6.46
N ASN A 15 -6.66 -6.80 -7.00
CA ASN A 15 -7.53 -7.55 -7.91
C ASN A 15 -8.78 -8.09 -7.20
N GLU A 16 -8.62 -8.66 -6.00
CA GLU A 16 -9.78 -9.13 -5.21
C GLU A 16 -10.67 -7.97 -4.78
N LEU A 17 -10.08 -6.82 -4.41
CA LEU A 17 -10.84 -5.61 -4.10
C LEU A 17 -11.67 -5.13 -5.30
N ARG A 18 -11.14 -5.19 -6.53
CA ARG A 18 -11.90 -4.87 -7.75
C ARG A 18 -13.05 -5.85 -7.97
N HIS A 19 -12.79 -7.14 -7.82
CA HIS A 19 -13.79 -8.19 -8.00
C HIS A 19 -14.96 -8.01 -7.01
N HIS A 20 -14.66 -7.59 -5.77
CA HIS A 20 -15.64 -7.43 -4.70
C HIS A 20 -16.04 -5.98 -4.42
N LYS A 21 -15.70 -5.03 -5.28
CA LYS A 21 -15.88 -3.60 -5.03
C LYS A 21 -17.30 -3.23 -4.61
N GLU A 22 -18.29 -3.76 -5.31
CA GLU A 22 -19.69 -3.45 -5.02
C GLU A 22 -20.14 -4.00 -3.66
N ALA A 23 -19.78 -5.25 -3.36
CA ALA A 23 -20.15 -5.90 -2.10
C ALA A 23 -19.47 -5.21 -0.90
N LEU A 24 -18.18 -4.88 -1.04
CA LEU A 24 -17.42 -4.16 -0.03
C LEU A 24 -17.93 -2.73 0.16
N GLY A 25 -18.24 -2.01 -0.92
CA GLY A 25 -18.76 -0.65 -0.84
C GLY A 25 -20.13 -0.61 -0.15
N LYS A 26 -21.00 -1.59 -0.43
CA LYS A 26 -22.26 -1.76 0.31
C LYS A 26 -22.02 -2.03 1.79
N LEU A 27 -21.08 -2.91 2.13
CA LEU A 27 -20.74 -3.21 3.53
C LEU A 27 -20.27 -1.95 4.27
N VAL A 28 -19.33 -1.19 3.69
CA VAL A 28 -18.85 0.08 4.25
C VAL A 28 -20.00 1.06 4.47
N SER A 29 -20.91 1.18 3.51
CA SER A 29 -22.10 2.03 3.64
C SER A 29 -23.04 1.57 4.76
N TYR A 30 -23.27 0.26 4.90
CA TYR A 30 -24.11 -0.29 5.96
C TYR A 30 -23.52 -0.05 7.35
N GLU A 31 -22.21 -0.25 7.52
CA GLU A 31 -21.56 -0.14 8.84
C GLU A 31 -21.37 1.33 9.27
N MET A 32 -21.09 2.23 8.32
CA MET A 32 -20.76 3.63 8.63
C MET A 32 -21.91 4.61 8.44
N GLY A 33 -23.05 4.15 7.88
CA GLY A 33 -24.21 5.01 7.60
C GLY A 33 -23.98 6.01 6.46
N LYS A 34 -22.95 5.80 5.64
CA LYS A 34 -22.63 6.66 4.48
C LYS A 34 -23.41 6.25 3.23
N ILE A 35 -23.64 7.17 2.31
CA ILE A 35 -24.32 6.85 1.05
C ILE A 35 -23.51 5.83 0.25
N LEU A 36 -24.20 5.03 -0.59
CA LEU A 36 -23.55 3.94 -1.34
C LEU A 36 -22.37 4.43 -2.19
N GLN A 37 -22.48 5.61 -2.81
CA GLN A 37 -21.41 6.17 -3.63
C GLN A 37 -20.14 6.48 -2.81
N GLU A 38 -20.27 6.92 -1.56
CA GLU A 38 -19.12 7.13 -0.68
C GLU A 38 -18.47 5.81 -0.27
N GLY A 39 -19.26 4.78 0.03
CA GLY A 39 -18.73 3.43 0.31
C GLY A 39 -17.99 2.84 -0.89
N LEU A 40 -18.54 2.99 -2.11
CA LEU A 40 -17.87 2.55 -3.34
C LEU A 40 -16.62 3.37 -3.67
N GLY A 41 -16.64 4.66 -3.36
CA GLY A 41 -15.48 5.56 -3.49
C GLY A 41 -14.34 5.13 -2.56
N GLU A 42 -14.65 4.82 -1.31
CA GLU A 42 -13.62 4.41 -0.35
C GLU A 42 -12.94 3.09 -0.75
N VAL A 43 -13.69 2.12 -1.25
CA VAL A 43 -13.11 0.88 -1.79
C VAL A 43 -12.31 1.14 -3.07
N GLN A 44 -12.70 2.12 -3.88
CA GLN A 44 -11.89 2.54 -5.03
C GLN A 44 -10.55 3.10 -4.59
N GLU A 45 -10.49 3.92 -3.54
CA GLU A 45 -9.22 4.44 -3.02
C GLU A 45 -8.29 3.30 -2.56
N MET A 46 -8.84 2.23 -1.98
CA MET A 46 -8.05 1.04 -1.64
C MET A 46 -7.44 0.37 -2.87
N ILE A 47 -8.18 0.32 -3.98
CA ILE A 47 -7.70 -0.25 -5.24
C ILE A 47 -6.59 0.64 -5.81
N ASP A 48 -6.78 1.96 -5.78
CA ASP A 48 -5.82 2.92 -6.33
C ASP A 48 -4.50 2.90 -5.53
N ILE A 49 -4.57 2.79 -4.20
CA ILE A 49 -3.34 2.66 -3.40
C ILE A 49 -2.64 1.31 -3.63
N CYS A 50 -3.37 0.22 -3.90
CA CYS A 50 -2.74 -1.03 -4.28
C CYS A 50 -1.90 -0.85 -5.54
N ASP A 51 -2.44 -0.19 -6.57
CA ASP A 51 -1.71 0.07 -7.83
C ASP A 51 -0.49 0.97 -7.60
N PHE A 52 -0.65 2.01 -6.79
CA PHE A 52 0.44 2.89 -6.42
C PHE A 52 1.57 2.13 -5.71
N ALA A 53 1.24 1.32 -4.71
CA ALA A 53 2.20 0.50 -3.96
C ALA A 53 2.91 -0.54 -4.84
N VAL A 54 2.19 -1.16 -5.77
CA VAL A 54 2.79 -2.07 -6.77
C VAL A 54 3.84 -1.35 -7.59
N GLY A 55 3.55 -0.12 -8.05
CA GLY A 55 4.51 0.74 -8.74
C GLY A 55 5.74 1.04 -7.89
N LEU A 56 5.54 1.50 -6.65
CA LEU A 56 6.62 1.83 -5.72
C LEU A 56 7.51 0.64 -5.38
N SER A 57 6.96 -0.58 -5.33
CA SER A 57 7.73 -1.80 -5.06
C SER A 57 8.88 -2.05 -6.05
N ARG A 58 8.83 -1.40 -7.23
CA ARG A 58 9.83 -1.47 -8.30
C ARG A 58 10.76 -0.25 -8.35
N GLN A 59 10.52 0.75 -7.50
CA GLN A 59 11.22 2.04 -7.50
C GLN A 59 12.12 2.25 -6.27
N LEU A 60 12.38 1.21 -5.46
CA LEU A 60 13.29 1.26 -4.31
C LEU A 60 14.77 1.26 -4.75
N HIS A 61 15.16 2.26 -5.54
CA HIS A 61 16.51 2.44 -6.04
C HIS A 61 17.41 3.05 -4.96
N GLY A 62 18.52 2.39 -4.65
CA GLY A 62 19.55 2.94 -3.77
C GLY A 62 20.44 3.96 -4.48
N PHE A 63 21.31 4.62 -3.71
CA PHE A 63 22.32 5.54 -4.23
C PHE A 63 23.72 4.95 -4.11
N THR A 64 24.63 5.41 -4.95
CA THR A 64 26.06 5.10 -4.84
C THR A 64 26.85 6.39 -4.88
N MET A 65 27.84 6.53 -4.00
CA MET A 65 28.70 7.72 -3.93
C MET A 65 30.17 7.33 -3.77
N HIS A 66 31.06 8.25 -4.16
CA HIS A 66 32.49 8.05 -4.00
C HIS A 66 32.89 8.12 -2.53
N SER A 67 33.80 7.23 -2.12
CA SER A 67 34.42 7.29 -0.80
C SER A 67 35.69 8.14 -0.87
N GLU A 68 35.93 8.95 0.16
CA GLU A 68 37.21 9.63 0.37
C GLU A 68 38.33 8.66 0.78
N ARG A 69 37.98 7.43 1.19
CA ARG A 69 38.95 6.40 1.60
C ARG A 69 39.31 5.51 0.41
N PRO A 70 40.62 5.32 0.12
CA PRO A 70 41.06 4.40 -0.93
C PRO A 70 40.50 2.99 -0.73
N ALA A 71 40.14 2.33 -1.84
CA ALA A 71 39.59 0.97 -1.87
C ALA A 71 38.27 0.76 -1.09
N HIS A 72 37.51 1.83 -0.80
CA HIS A 72 36.19 1.75 -0.18
C HIS A 72 35.10 2.19 -1.16
N ARG A 73 33.92 1.56 -1.09
CA ARG A 73 32.72 1.91 -1.86
C ARG A 73 31.59 2.25 -0.89
N MET A 74 30.84 3.30 -1.18
CA MET A 74 29.63 3.66 -0.44
C MET A 74 28.41 3.44 -1.31
N TYR A 75 27.40 2.76 -0.74
CA TYR A 75 26.09 2.59 -1.35
C TYR A 75 25.00 2.61 -0.28
N GLU A 76 23.82 3.01 -0.67
CA GLU A 76 22.63 3.03 0.15
C GLU A 76 21.64 1.98 -0.34
N GLN A 77 20.87 1.43 0.60
CA GLN A 77 19.82 0.48 0.28
C GLN A 77 18.65 0.66 1.24
N TYR A 78 17.44 0.67 0.67
CA TYR A 78 16.21 0.68 1.45
C TYR A 78 15.95 -0.69 2.06
N HIS A 79 15.70 -0.69 3.36
CA HIS A 79 15.31 -1.85 4.14
C HIS A 79 13.94 -1.59 4.77
N PRO A 80 13.08 -2.63 4.91
CA PRO A 80 11.84 -2.49 5.67
C PRO A 80 12.12 -2.06 7.11
N LEU A 81 11.25 -1.20 7.66
CA LEU A 81 11.36 -0.75 9.05
C LEU A 81 11.24 -1.89 10.07
N GLY A 82 10.46 -2.93 9.73
CA GLY A 82 10.16 -4.05 10.60
C GLY A 82 8.67 -4.16 10.88
N VAL A 83 8.31 -4.49 12.12
CA VAL A 83 6.92 -4.60 12.55
C VAL A 83 6.30 -3.21 12.68
N VAL A 84 5.13 -3.02 12.08
CA VAL A 84 4.37 -1.75 12.11
C VAL A 84 2.94 -2.05 12.57
N GLY A 85 2.44 -1.28 13.53
CA GLY A 85 1.03 -1.29 13.94
C GLY A 85 0.26 -0.16 13.23
N ILE A 86 -0.93 -0.48 12.71
CA ILE A 86 -1.80 0.47 12.01
C ILE A 86 -3.10 0.61 12.80
N ILE A 87 -3.44 1.84 13.20
CA ILE A 87 -4.70 2.17 13.88
C ILE A 87 -5.46 3.14 12.98
N SER A 88 -6.65 2.74 12.52
CA SER A 88 -7.48 3.52 11.58
C SER A 88 -8.65 4.20 12.31
N ALA A 89 -9.11 5.34 11.78
CA ALA A 89 -10.28 6.05 12.27
C ALA A 89 -11.57 5.49 11.66
N PHE A 90 -12.70 5.70 12.33
CA PHE A 90 -13.99 5.10 11.92
C PHE A 90 -14.66 5.80 10.72
N ASN A 91 -14.32 7.05 10.41
CA ASN A 91 -15.00 7.79 9.33
C ASN A 91 -14.60 7.30 7.93
N PHE A 92 -13.36 6.83 7.78
CA PHE A 92 -12.81 6.21 6.58
C PHE A 92 -12.07 4.91 6.95
N PRO A 93 -12.82 3.89 7.40
CA PRO A 93 -12.24 2.72 8.04
C PRO A 93 -11.31 1.92 7.11
N VAL A 94 -11.62 1.86 5.81
CA VAL A 94 -10.91 1.00 4.85
C VAL A 94 -9.90 1.78 4.00
N ALA A 95 -10.18 3.04 3.66
CA ALA A 95 -9.24 3.88 2.90
C ALA A 95 -7.97 4.17 3.72
N VAL A 96 -8.10 4.74 4.92
CA VAL A 96 -6.95 5.11 5.77
C VAL A 96 -6.12 3.88 6.15
N TRP A 97 -6.78 2.74 6.40
CA TRP A 97 -6.10 1.48 6.61
C TRP A 97 -5.27 1.08 5.38
N SER A 98 -5.87 1.08 4.19
CA SER A 98 -5.21 0.65 2.95
C SER A 98 -4.03 1.56 2.57
N TRP A 99 -4.13 2.86 2.81
CA TRP A 99 -3.04 3.83 2.60
C TRP A 99 -1.76 3.46 3.34
N ASN A 100 -1.89 2.84 4.51
CA ASN A 100 -0.76 2.42 5.32
C ASN A 100 -0.37 0.96 5.06
N ALA A 101 -1.35 0.06 5.01
CA ALA A 101 -1.10 -1.38 4.90
C ALA A 101 -0.47 -1.78 3.55
N MET A 102 -0.90 -1.15 2.45
CA MET A 102 -0.37 -1.46 1.11
C MET A 102 1.04 -0.90 0.91
N LEU A 103 1.42 0.17 1.61
CA LEU A 103 2.77 0.74 1.55
C LEU A 103 3.76 0.01 2.48
N ALA A 104 3.28 -0.53 3.59
CA ALA A 104 4.11 -1.24 4.56
C ALA A 104 4.53 -2.65 4.11
N SER A 105 3.99 -3.16 2.99
CA SER A 105 4.07 -4.57 2.58
C SER A 105 5.35 -5.03 1.87
#